data_AF-A0A7C2FFD1-F1
#
_entry.id   AF-A0A7C2FFD1-F1
#
_cell.length_a   1.000
_cell.length_b   1.000
_cell.length_c   1.000
_cell.angle_alpha   90.00
_cell.angle_beta   90.00
_cell.angle_gamma   90.00
#
_symmetry.space_group_name_H-M   'P 1'
#
loop_
_entity.id
_entity.type
_entity.pdbx_description
1 polymer ?
#
loop_
_entity_poly.entity_id
_entity_poly.type
_entity_poly.pdbx_seq_one_letter_code
_entity_poly.pdbx_strand_id
1 'polypeptide(L)'
;EVVLAYALAGEMMGFKYMYLEAGSGSHQTVPPSFPAIVKKYTGLITIVGGGIRSPEQAREMVKSGADVIVTGTIVEKDPELAVKIVKAVKSPQ
;
A
#
# COMPACT_ATOMS: atom_id res chain seq x y z
N GLU A 1 -5.63 9.87 12.00
CA GLU A 1 -5.07 10.07 13.35
C GLU A 1 -4.45 8.79 13.90
N VAL A 2 -5.21 7.70 14.04
CA VAL A 2 -4.72 6.41 14.58
C VAL A 2 -3.52 5.84 13.82
N VAL A 3 -3.56 5.82 12.48
CA VAL A 3 -2.45 5.27 11.66
C VAL A 3 -1.10 5.96 11.92
N LEU A 4 -1.11 7.27 12.14
CA LEU A 4 0.11 8.03 12.42
C LEU A 4 0.66 7.71 13.81
N ALA A 5 -0.23 7.56 14.81
CA ALA A 5 0.19 7.19 16.15
C ALA A 5 0.91 5.82 16.17
N TYR A 6 0.37 4.83 15.46
CA TYR A 6 1.03 3.53 15.31
C TYR A 6 2.33 3.59 14.51
N ALA A 7 2.38 4.41 13.47
CA ALA A 7 3.61 4.60 12.69
C ALA A 7 4.74 5.18 13.54
N LEU A 8 4.47 6.27 14.27
CA LEU A 8 5.45 6.88 15.17
C LEU A 8 5.88 5.92 16.29
N ALA A 9 4.93 5.20 16.89
CA ALA A 9 5.26 4.19 17.90
C ALA A 9 6.19 3.09 17.32
N GLY A 10 5.86 2.55 16.15
CA GLY A 10 6.68 1.55 15.48
C GLY A 10 8.08 2.06 15.14
N GLU A 11 8.19 3.29 14.64
CA GLU A 11 9.48 3.93 14.37
C GLU A 11 10.31 4.11 15.66
N MET A 12 9.69 4.58 16.75
CA MET A 12 10.36 4.72 18.06
C MET A 12 10.80 3.36 18.64
N MET A 13 10.10 2.28 18.31
CA MET A 13 10.49 0.91 18.65
C MET A 13 11.61 0.36 17.75
N GLY A 14 12.08 1.13 16.77
CA GLY A 14 13.17 0.75 15.86
C GLY A 14 12.70 -0.09 14.67
N PHE A 15 11.39 -0.12 14.38
CA PHE A 15 10.90 -0.77 13.16
C PHE A 15 11.34 0.02 11.92
N LYS A 16 11.52 -0.72 10.82
CA LYS A 16 11.92 -0.16 9.52
C LYS A 16 10.79 -0.18 8.50
N TYR A 17 9.74 -0.95 8.77
CA TYR A 17 8.64 -1.22 7.86
C TYR A 17 7.31 -1.01 8.58
N MET A 18 6.33 -0.49 7.85
CA MET A 18 4.94 -0.41 8.26
C MET A 18 4.08 -1.12 7.23
N TYR A 19 3.30 -2.12 7.65
CA TYR A 19 2.34 -2.77 6.77
C TYR A 19 0.94 -2.25 7.06
N LEU A 20 0.34 -1.56 6.09
CA LEU A 20 -1.06 -1.12 6.08
C LEU A 20 -1.92 -2.14 5.33
N GLU A 21 -2.68 -2.96 6.07
CA GLU A 21 -3.47 -4.07 5.52
C GLU A 21 -4.98 -3.79 5.61
N ALA A 22 -5.69 -3.86 4.48
CA ALA A 22 -7.15 -3.71 4.41
C ALA A 22 -7.92 -5.03 4.57
N GLY A 23 -7.22 -6.17 4.59
CA GLY A 23 -7.74 -7.53 4.63
C GLY A 23 -7.65 -8.23 3.28
N SER A 24 -7.29 -9.52 3.29
CA SER A 24 -7.31 -10.36 2.09
C SER A 24 -8.73 -10.43 1.52
N GLY A 25 -8.86 -10.25 0.21
CA GLY A 25 -10.16 -10.22 -0.47
C GLY A 25 -11.05 -9.00 -0.15
N SER A 26 -10.68 -8.12 0.79
CA SER A 26 -11.45 -6.92 1.15
C SER A 26 -11.86 -6.13 -0.08
N HIS A 27 -13.10 -5.65 -0.20
CA HIS A 27 -13.58 -4.93 -1.39
C HIS A 27 -12.90 -3.57 -1.63
N GLN A 28 -12.33 -2.98 -0.60
CA GLN A 28 -11.68 -1.66 -0.64
C GLN A 28 -10.27 -1.75 -0.08
N THR A 29 -9.33 -1.02 -0.67
CA THR A 29 -7.98 -0.80 -0.11
C THR A 29 -8.02 0.25 1.00
N VAL A 30 -6.94 0.37 1.76
CA VAL A 30 -6.79 1.48 2.72
C VAL A 30 -6.88 2.84 2.02
N PRO A 31 -7.35 3.90 2.68
CA PRO A 31 -7.39 5.23 2.09
C PRO A 31 -5.99 5.72 1.66
N PRO A 32 -5.84 6.43 0.52
CA PRO A 32 -4.55 6.96 0.10
C PRO A 32 -3.93 7.93 1.11
N SER A 33 -4.75 8.56 1.96
CA SER A 33 -4.28 9.41 3.06
C SER A 33 -3.44 8.66 4.10
N PHE A 34 -3.55 7.34 4.20
CA PHE A 34 -2.79 6.52 5.15
C PHE A 34 -1.30 6.43 4.78
N PRO A 35 -0.90 5.92 3.60
CA PRO A 35 0.51 5.97 3.22
C PRO A 35 1.04 7.41 3.13
N ALA A 36 0.19 8.39 2.76
CA ALA A 36 0.59 9.79 2.70
C ALA A 36 1.00 10.36 4.06
N ILE A 37 0.23 10.08 5.11
CA ILE A 37 0.55 10.59 6.44
C ILE A 37 1.76 9.86 7.04
N VAL A 38 1.90 8.55 6.79
CA VAL A 38 3.07 7.77 7.26
C VAL A 38 4.35 8.28 6.61
N LYS A 39 4.36 8.44 5.28
CA LYS A 39 5.52 8.93 4.55
C LYS A 39 5.88 10.38 4.89
N LYS A 40 4.89 11.21 5.24
CA LYS A 40 5.11 12.60 5.61
C LYS A 40 5.83 12.75 6.97
N TYR A 41 5.54 11.86 7.92
CA TYR A 41 5.94 12.06 9.31
C TYR A 41 6.89 11.00 9.87
N THR A 42 7.20 9.94 9.12
CA THR A 42 8.11 8.87 9.53
C THR A 42 9.04 8.49 8.38
N GLY A 43 10.17 7.86 8.70
CA GLY A 43 11.10 7.23 7.75
C GLY A 43 10.80 5.76 7.46
N LEU A 44 9.62 5.25 7.84
CA LEU A 44 9.24 3.85 7.66
C LEU A 44 8.99 3.53 6.18
N ILE A 45 9.53 2.39 5.73
CA ILE A 45 9.16 1.81 4.43
C ILE A 45 7.71 1.33 4.53
N THR A 46 6.83 1.94 3.76
CA THR A 46 5.39 1.72 3.85
C THR A 46 4.92 0.70 2.82
N ILE A 47 4.41 -0.42 3.32
CA ILE A 47 3.83 -1.52 2.56
C ILE A 47 2.32 -1.38 2.62
N VAL A 48 1.63 -1.47 1.48
CA VAL A 48 0.16 -1.45 1.41
C VAL A 48 -0.34 -2.75 0.80
N GLY A 49 -1.28 -3.41 1.49
CA GLY A 49 -1.91 -4.65 1.05
C GLY A 49 -3.41 -4.66 1.30
N GLY A 50 -4.09 -5.55 0.58
CA GLY A 50 -5.54 -5.74 0.68
C GLY A 50 -6.33 -4.83 -0.25
N GLY A 51 -7.32 -5.40 -0.93
CA GLY A 51 -8.33 -4.66 -1.68
C GLY A 51 -7.91 -3.88 -2.93
N ILE A 52 -6.66 -3.97 -3.38
CA ILE A 52 -6.20 -3.36 -4.64
C ILE A 52 -6.72 -4.17 -5.84
N ARG A 53 -7.67 -3.60 -6.57
CA ARG A 53 -8.39 -4.26 -7.68
C ARG A 53 -8.16 -3.65 -9.04
N SER A 54 -7.48 -2.51 -9.12
CA SER A 54 -7.19 -1.89 -10.42
C SER A 54 -5.78 -1.32 -10.51
N PRO A 55 -5.24 -1.19 -11.73
CA PRO A 55 -3.97 -0.50 -11.97
C PRO A 55 -3.96 0.95 -11.45
N GLU A 56 -5.09 1.64 -11.50
CA GLU A 56 -5.27 3.01 -11.05
C GLU A 56 -5.16 3.11 -9.53
N GLN A 57 -5.82 2.19 -8.80
CA GLN A 57 -5.71 2.11 -7.34
C GLN A 57 -4.27 1.84 -6.91
N ALA A 58 -3.59 0.90 -7.58
CA ALA A 58 -2.19 0.61 -7.28
C ALA A 58 -1.29 1.84 -7.50
N ARG A 59 -1.50 2.56 -8.60
CA ARG A 59 -0.79 3.83 -8.90
C ARG A 59 -1.07 4.89 -7.85
N GLU A 60 -2.33 5.04 -7.45
CA GLU A 60 -2.73 6.02 -6.44
C GLU A 60 -2.01 5.76 -5.11
N MET A 61 -1.98 4.51 -4.64
CA MET A 61 -1.27 4.14 -3.42
C MET A 61 0.22 4.49 -3.48
N VAL A 62 0.90 4.16 -4.60
CA VAL A 62 2.32 4.50 -4.78
C VAL A 62 2.53 6.01 -4.81
N LYS A 63 1.70 6.76 -5.55
CA LYS A 63 1.74 8.23 -5.59
C LYS A 63 1.52 8.86 -4.22
N SER A 64 0.66 8.26 -3.41
CA SER A 64 0.38 8.71 -2.05
C SER A 64 1.47 8.33 -1.06
N GLY A 65 2.44 7.49 -1.43
CA GLY A 65 3.62 7.22 -0.61
C GLY A 65 3.83 5.77 -0.20
N ALA A 66 3.06 4.83 -0.74
CA ALA A 66 3.39 3.41 -0.59
C ALA A 66 4.70 3.11 -1.33
N ASP A 67 5.65 2.47 -0.65
CA ASP A 67 6.90 2.00 -1.24
C ASP A 67 6.75 0.59 -1.82
N VAL A 68 5.85 -0.22 -1.24
CA VAL A 68 5.56 -1.59 -1.67
C VAL A 68 4.05 -1.81 -1.74
N ILE A 69 3.62 -2.47 -2.82
CA ILE A 69 2.25 -2.95 -3.01
C ILE A 69 2.22 -4.48 -2.89
N VAL A 70 1.34 -4.99 -2.03
CA VAL A 70 1.08 -6.43 -1.89
C VAL A 70 -0.25 -6.78 -2.51
N THR A 71 -0.25 -7.75 -3.41
CA THR A 71 -1.47 -8.27 -4.03
C THR A 71 -1.40 -9.79 -4.17
N GLY A 72 -2.46 -10.48 -3.73
CA GLY A 72 -2.54 -11.94 -3.72
C GLY A 72 -3.84 -12.44 -4.36
N THR A 73 -4.99 -12.00 -3.83
CA THR A 73 -6.32 -12.44 -4.33
C THR A 73 -6.52 -12.16 -5.83
N ILE A 74 -5.94 -11.10 -6.38
CA ILE A 74 -6.02 -10.83 -7.82
C ILE A 74 -5.18 -11.83 -8.64
N VAL A 75 -4.06 -12.30 -8.10
CA VAL A 75 -3.21 -13.31 -8.76
C VAL A 75 -3.97 -14.63 -8.88
N GLU A 76 -4.75 -14.98 -7.85
CA GLU A 76 -5.59 -16.19 -7.86
C GLU A 76 -6.79 -16.10 -8.82
N LYS A 77 -7.40 -14.92 -8.94
CA LYS A 77 -8.66 -14.73 -9.69
C LYS A 77 -8.48 -14.25 -11.12
N ASP A 78 -7.51 -13.37 -11.36
CA ASP A 78 -7.23 -12.74 -12.66
C ASP A 78 -5.73 -12.39 -12.78
N PRO A 79 -4.91 -13.38 -13.18
CA PRO A 79 -3.46 -13.19 -13.38
C PRO A 79 -3.12 -12.08 -14.39
N GLU A 80 -3.95 -11.86 -15.41
CA GLU A 80 -3.69 -10.81 -16.41
C GLU A 80 -3.84 -9.42 -15.81
N LEU A 81 -4.86 -9.21 -14.97
CA LEU A 81 -5.03 -7.98 -14.22
C LEU A 81 -3.89 -7.76 -13.22
N ALA A 82 -3.37 -8.81 -12.59
CA ALA A 82 -2.17 -8.73 -11.76
C ALA A 82 -0.97 -8.16 -12.55
N VAL A 83 -0.75 -8.64 -13.79
CA VAL A 83 0.30 -8.13 -14.67
C VAL A 83 0.07 -6.66 -15.03
N LYS A 84 -1.19 -6.25 -15.30
CA LYS A 84 -1.53 -4.85 -15.57
C LYS A 84 -1.22 -3.94 -14.37
N ILE A 85 -1.52 -4.40 -13.15
CA ILE A 85 -1.16 -3.69 -11.91
C ILE A 85 0.36 -3.52 -11.79
N VAL A 86 1.13 -4.59 -12.00
CA VAL A 86 2.61 -4.52 -11.93
C VAL A 86 3.16 -3.53 -12.96
N LYS A 87 2.67 -3.59 -14.20
CA LYS A 87 3.06 -2.63 -15.25
C LYS A 87 2.74 -1.20 -14.85
N ALA A 88 1.54 -0.96 -14.32
CA ALA A 88 1.10 0.37 -13.93
C ALA A 88 1.94 1.02 -12.84
N VAL A 89 2.47 0.24 -11.90
CA VAL A 89 3.37 0.70 -10.83
C VAL A 89 4.82 0.87 -11.31
N LYS A 90 5.28 0.03 -12.24
CA LYS A 90 6.67 0.06 -12.74
C LYS A 90 6.92 1.00 -13.91
N SER A 91 5.87 1.44 -14.62
CA SER A 91 6.01 2.40 -15.71
C SER A 91 6.57 3.73 -15.17
N PRO A 92 7.58 4.34 -15.84
CA PRO A 92 8.03 5.69 -15.50
C PRO A 92 6.87 6.67 -15.56
N GLN A 93 6.84 7.62 -14.63
CA GLN A 93 5.95 8.78 -14.71
C GLN A 93 6.61 9.90 -15.52
#